data_AF-A0A511QYS2-F1
#
_entry.id   AF-A0A511QYS2-F1
#
_cell.length_a   1.000
_cell.length_b   1.000
_cell.length_c   1.000
_cell.angle_alpha   90.00
_cell.angle_beta   90.00
_cell.angle_gamma   90.00
#
_symmetry.space_group_name_H-M   'P 1'
#
loop_
_entity.id
_entity.type
_entity.pdbx_description
1 polymer ?
#
loop_
_entity_poly.entity_id
_entity_poly.type
_entity_poly.pdbx_seq_one_letter_code
_entity_poly.pdbx_strand_id
1 'polypeptide(L)'
;MTKVEIAHNRYYNYAELTTHLHALTAAFPHLCKLSSIGKTFQERDIWLLTITNWETGSDTDKPAYYIDGHIHAEEHATSATALYAAWYLLHQYGSDPKVTMLLDEQVFYILPRLNPDGAEFSLAHPFRWCGNGRFVPGSEDERTKGLYQSDLNGDGYIVQMRVPDPAGEWKISSKDPRVMVQREPGEFGGQYYRLYPEGLIPDYDGVEVEIEPTRDGNLNRQFPAGWMPETVQYGAGLYPGSEPESKALIDFILAHPNICGMNSFHTHGGVHLRPSTTKYDHELSPRDLTLFKDLANVALKTTGYKTISSFQDFTPDKSKPRRGTLKDWAFEEMGIPAIATELWDIEVAAGIEKVAFYNLRPRDEDTLVRMVQWVWEHHGEKGWREWEPFDHPQLGKVEIGGLAEIWVLRNPPGHMLEEICHKNTLFCLEHAAASPRLRVRGSSVEKLGTTADGANLLKISAVIGNDGYLPSHLTDTALERKVAKTVKAELRLENAELLMGDAVADVGHLAGRNGRKYPWSPWGERWQRTARKTEWLVKAQPGARATIVVQSEKGGKQVAEIPLS
;
A
#
# COMPACT_ATOMS: atom_id res chain seq x y z
N MET A 1 15.58 -26.64 6.20
CA MET A 1 15.58 -25.18 5.92
C MET A 1 15.59 -24.46 7.25
N THR A 2 16.38 -23.41 7.38
CA THR A 2 16.43 -22.59 8.60
C THR A 2 15.11 -21.83 8.72
N LYS A 3 14.28 -22.18 9.71
CA LYS A 3 13.02 -21.48 9.97
C LYS A 3 13.33 -20.27 10.85
N VAL A 4 13.06 -19.07 10.34
CA VAL A 4 13.15 -17.84 11.13
C VAL A 4 11.81 -17.68 11.84
N GLU A 5 11.79 -17.88 13.14
CA GLU A 5 10.57 -17.71 13.94
C GLU A 5 10.34 -16.21 14.21
N ILE A 6 9.19 -15.71 13.79
CA ILE A 6 8.71 -14.34 14.07
C ILE A 6 7.32 -14.49 14.68
N ALA A 7 7.10 -13.92 15.86
CA ALA A 7 5.77 -13.93 16.45
C ALA A 7 4.87 -12.93 15.70
N HIS A 8 3.78 -13.39 15.11
CA HIS A 8 2.85 -12.57 14.33
C HIS A 8 1.65 -12.06 15.16
N ASN A 9 1.84 -11.96 16.48
CA ASN A 9 0.81 -11.57 17.45
C ASN A 9 1.20 -10.34 18.29
N ARG A 10 2.24 -9.60 17.88
CA ARG A 10 2.69 -8.37 18.56
C ARG A 10 3.33 -7.39 17.58
N TYR A 11 3.51 -6.16 18.05
CA TYR A 11 4.22 -5.10 17.34
C TYR A 11 5.67 -5.03 17.81
N TYR A 12 6.58 -4.71 16.89
CA TYR A 12 8.01 -4.63 17.12
C TYR A 12 8.48 -3.18 17.08
N ASN A 13 9.41 -2.82 17.97
CA ASN A 13 10.14 -1.56 17.81
C ASN A 13 11.15 -1.64 16.64
N TYR A 14 11.82 -0.55 16.34
CA TYR A 14 12.73 -0.45 15.19
C TYR A 14 13.91 -1.42 15.29
N ALA A 15 14.48 -1.61 16.48
CA ALA A 15 15.59 -2.52 16.71
C ALA A 15 15.18 -4.00 16.54
N GLU A 16 14.03 -4.38 17.11
CA GLU A 16 13.44 -5.71 16.95
C GLU A 16 13.10 -5.99 15.47
N LEU A 17 12.44 -5.04 14.80
CA LEU A 17 12.14 -5.14 13.36
C LEU A 17 13.42 -5.33 12.55
N THR A 18 14.41 -4.47 12.74
CA THR A 18 15.71 -4.52 12.03
C THR A 18 16.39 -5.88 12.25
N THR A 19 16.33 -6.41 13.48
CA THR A 19 16.87 -7.74 13.80
C THR A 19 16.17 -8.84 12.99
N HIS A 20 14.84 -8.80 12.89
CA HIS A 20 14.08 -9.76 12.08
C HIS A 20 14.40 -9.64 10.58
N LEU A 21 14.57 -8.44 10.05
CA LEU A 21 14.93 -8.23 8.64
C LEU A 21 16.31 -8.82 8.33
N HIS A 22 17.32 -8.56 9.18
CA HIS A 22 18.63 -9.17 9.03
C HIS A 22 18.59 -10.70 9.16
N ALA A 23 17.80 -11.23 10.10
CA ALA A 23 17.64 -12.68 10.27
C ALA A 23 17.03 -13.34 9.03
N LEU A 24 16.01 -12.73 8.41
CA LEU A 24 15.42 -13.20 7.15
C LEU A 24 16.45 -13.20 6.02
N THR A 25 17.18 -12.10 5.83
CA THR A 25 18.21 -12.00 4.78
C THR A 25 19.33 -13.02 4.98
N ALA A 26 19.77 -13.24 6.23
CA ALA A 26 20.81 -14.21 6.54
C ALA A 26 20.36 -15.67 6.34
N ALA A 27 19.09 -15.98 6.60
CA ALA A 27 18.53 -17.32 6.41
C ALA A 27 18.24 -17.64 4.93
N PHE A 28 17.95 -16.63 4.10
CA PHE A 28 17.57 -16.79 2.70
C PHE A 28 18.42 -15.93 1.74
N PRO A 29 19.78 -16.04 1.75
CA PRO A 29 20.65 -15.14 1.00
C PRO A 29 20.54 -15.27 -0.53
N HIS A 30 19.96 -16.37 -1.01
CA HIS A 30 19.70 -16.62 -2.44
C HIS A 30 18.33 -16.08 -2.90
N LEU A 31 17.46 -15.66 -1.97
CA LEU A 31 16.12 -15.13 -2.26
C LEU A 31 15.88 -13.72 -1.74
N CYS A 32 16.65 -13.25 -0.77
CA CYS A 32 16.44 -11.96 -0.12
C CYS A 32 17.73 -11.12 -0.02
N LYS A 33 17.60 -9.83 -0.33
CA LYS A 33 18.59 -8.79 -0.02
C LYS A 33 17.90 -7.69 0.78
N LEU A 34 18.63 -7.12 1.74
CA LEU A 34 18.20 -5.98 2.55
C LEU A 34 19.04 -4.76 2.15
N SER A 35 18.37 -3.63 1.92
CA SER A 35 19.02 -2.34 1.68
C SER A 35 18.28 -1.23 2.42
N SER A 36 18.97 -0.11 2.64
CA SER A 36 18.37 1.14 3.10
C SER A 36 18.12 2.02 1.88
N ILE A 37 16.89 2.51 1.68
CA ILE A 37 16.54 3.41 0.57
C ILE A 37 16.77 4.88 0.90
N GLY A 38 17.07 5.19 2.16
CA GLY A 38 17.25 6.54 2.67
C GLY A 38 17.30 6.54 4.19
N LYS A 39 17.43 7.74 4.75
CA LYS A 39 17.42 7.97 6.19
C LYS A 39 16.32 8.95 6.57
N THR A 40 15.77 8.79 7.77
CA THR A 40 14.78 9.72 8.36
C THR A 40 15.44 10.96 8.97
N PHE A 41 14.63 11.88 9.51
CA PHE A 41 15.13 13.04 10.28
C PHE A 41 16.01 12.66 11.48
N GLN A 42 15.72 11.54 12.14
CA GLN A 42 16.52 11.01 13.26
C GLN A 42 17.55 9.97 12.79
N GLU A 43 17.93 10.00 11.51
CA GLU A 43 19.00 9.19 10.91
C GLU A 43 18.78 7.66 10.94
N ARG A 44 17.53 7.20 11.13
CA ARG A 44 17.18 5.79 11.04
C ARG A 44 17.13 5.34 9.59
N ASP A 45 17.66 4.15 9.31
CA ASP A 45 17.58 3.55 7.98
C ASP A 45 16.15 3.16 7.62
N ILE A 46 15.76 3.49 6.39
CA ILE A 46 14.47 3.10 5.81
C ILE A 46 14.70 1.77 5.06
N TRP A 47 14.43 0.67 5.75
CA TRP A 47 14.72 -0.67 5.26
C TRP A 47 13.76 -1.13 4.16
N LEU A 48 14.33 -1.73 3.11
CA LEU A 48 13.62 -2.40 2.04
C LEU A 48 14.21 -3.79 1.77
N LEU A 49 13.33 -4.78 1.67
CA LEU A 49 13.67 -6.13 1.24
C LEU A 49 13.39 -6.27 -0.26
N THR A 50 14.41 -6.67 -1.02
CA THR A 50 14.24 -7.19 -2.38
C THR A 50 14.18 -8.70 -2.30
N ILE A 51 13.05 -9.29 -2.70
CA ILE A 51 12.81 -10.74 -2.63
C ILE A 51 12.53 -11.30 -4.03
N THR A 52 13.42 -12.16 -4.53
CA THR A 52 13.29 -12.86 -5.82
C THR A 52 14.28 -14.01 -5.89
N ASN A 53 14.05 -15.00 -6.74
CA ASN A 53 15.06 -16.00 -7.05
C ASN A 53 16.07 -15.46 -8.09
N TRP A 54 17.28 -15.10 -7.66
CA TRP A 54 18.31 -14.60 -8.60
C TRP A 54 18.88 -15.66 -9.56
N GLU A 55 18.63 -16.95 -9.32
CA GLU A 55 19.05 -18.03 -10.24
C GLU A 55 18.26 -18.01 -11.55
N THR A 56 17.04 -17.46 -11.53
CA THR A 56 16.14 -17.37 -12.70
C THR A 56 16.18 -16.01 -13.40
N GLY A 57 16.98 -15.06 -12.90
CA GLY A 57 17.22 -13.76 -13.52
C GLY A 57 17.51 -12.64 -12.53
N SER A 58 18.03 -11.52 -13.03
CA SER A 58 18.23 -10.29 -12.23
C SER A 58 16.90 -9.72 -11.74
N ASP A 59 16.91 -9.05 -10.58
CA ASP A 59 15.75 -8.32 -10.06
C ASP A 59 15.31 -7.17 -11.00
N THR A 60 16.22 -6.62 -11.79
CA THR A 60 15.89 -5.61 -12.82
C THR A 60 15.27 -6.20 -14.09
N ASP A 61 15.44 -7.50 -14.31
CA ASP A 61 15.00 -8.21 -15.52
C ASP A 61 13.59 -8.81 -15.36
N LYS A 62 12.98 -8.73 -14.19
CA LYS A 62 11.68 -9.33 -13.87
C LYS A 62 10.64 -8.25 -13.55
N PRO A 63 9.34 -8.46 -13.85
CA PRO A 63 8.29 -7.60 -13.33
C PRO A 63 8.28 -7.63 -11.79
N ALA A 64 7.98 -6.50 -11.16
CA ALA A 64 8.00 -6.36 -9.72
C ALA A 64 6.64 -5.98 -9.13
N TYR A 65 6.43 -6.33 -7.86
CA TYR A 65 5.30 -5.90 -7.05
C TYR A 65 5.81 -5.21 -5.79
N TYR A 66 5.20 -4.08 -5.43
CA TYR A 66 5.62 -3.26 -4.30
C TYR A 66 4.62 -3.33 -3.14
N ILE A 67 5.13 -3.50 -1.92
CA ILE A 67 4.34 -3.51 -0.69
C ILE A 67 5.00 -2.55 0.30
N ASP A 68 4.21 -1.68 0.91
CA ASP A 68 4.67 -0.87 2.05
C ASP A 68 3.72 -0.93 3.24
N GLY A 69 4.27 -0.54 4.39
CA GLY A 69 3.50 -0.19 5.55
C GLY A 69 4.14 0.98 6.31
N HIS A 70 3.38 1.48 7.27
CA HIS A 70 3.81 2.46 8.25
C HIS A 70 4.20 3.81 7.65
N ILE A 71 3.40 4.30 6.71
CA ILE A 71 3.52 5.68 6.24
C ILE A 71 2.98 6.68 7.28
N HIS A 72 1.93 6.31 8.02
CA HIS A 72 1.46 7.04 9.19
C HIS A 72 1.94 6.36 10.47
N ALA A 73 2.41 7.15 11.44
CA ALA A 73 3.05 6.67 12.66
C ALA A 73 2.19 5.71 13.49
N GLU A 74 0.90 5.96 13.68
CA GLU A 74 0.08 5.18 14.60
C GLU A 74 -0.39 3.80 14.07
N GLU A 75 -0.07 3.47 12.82
CA GLU A 75 -0.66 2.33 12.08
C GLU A 75 0.22 1.06 12.13
N HIS A 76 0.62 0.62 13.33
CA HIS A 76 1.57 -0.49 13.54
C HIS A 76 1.22 -1.83 12.85
N ALA A 77 -0.07 -2.12 12.66
CA ALA A 77 -0.54 -3.33 11.96
C ALA A 77 -0.05 -3.43 10.52
N THR A 78 0.21 -2.29 9.88
CA THR A 78 0.68 -2.21 8.50
C THR A 78 2.11 -2.76 8.38
N SER A 79 2.99 -2.39 9.32
CA SER A 79 4.36 -2.89 9.43
C SER A 79 4.41 -4.39 9.70
N ALA A 80 3.55 -4.88 10.61
CA ALA A 80 3.43 -6.31 10.87
C ALA A 80 2.98 -7.10 9.63
N THR A 81 2.06 -6.53 8.84
CA THR A 81 1.57 -7.16 7.60
C THR A 81 2.65 -7.23 6.53
N ALA A 82 3.42 -6.15 6.33
CA ALA A 82 4.53 -6.15 5.39
C ALA A 82 5.66 -7.12 5.82
N LEU A 83 5.99 -7.17 7.12
CA LEU A 83 6.95 -8.15 7.65
C LEU A 83 6.44 -9.60 7.46
N TYR A 84 5.16 -9.86 7.70
CA TYR A 84 4.54 -11.16 7.45
C TYR A 84 4.64 -11.54 5.98
N ALA A 85 4.36 -10.62 5.04
CA ALA A 85 4.45 -10.88 3.61
C ALA A 85 5.86 -11.33 3.20
N ALA A 86 6.89 -10.65 3.71
CA ALA A 86 8.29 -11.05 3.50
C ALA A 86 8.61 -12.44 4.08
N TRP A 87 8.20 -12.67 5.34
CA TRP A 87 8.39 -13.95 6.01
C TRP A 87 7.69 -15.09 5.25
N TYR A 88 6.44 -14.89 4.82
CA TYR A 88 5.62 -15.86 4.13
C TYR A 88 6.21 -16.24 2.77
N LEU A 89 6.58 -15.25 1.94
CA LEU A 89 7.22 -15.50 0.65
C LEU A 89 8.49 -16.36 0.77
N LEU A 90 9.33 -16.05 1.77
CA LEU A 90 10.58 -16.76 1.98
C LEU A 90 10.40 -18.19 2.49
N HIS A 91 9.48 -18.42 3.42
CA HIS A 91 9.25 -19.75 3.98
C HIS A 91 8.42 -20.66 3.08
N GLN A 92 7.61 -20.08 2.19
CA GLN A 92 6.76 -20.84 1.27
C GLN A 92 7.42 -21.11 -0.08
N TYR A 93 8.59 -20.53 -0.37
CA TYR A 93 9.34 -20.85 -1.58
C TYR A 93 9.80 -22.32 -1.58
N GLY A 94 9.55 -23.01 -2.70
CA GLY A 94 9.83 -24.44 -2.88
C GLY A 94 8.76 -25.38 -2.29
N SER A 95 7.82 -24.88 -1.49
CA SER A 95 6.73 -25.67 -0.91
C SER A 95 5.34 -25.28 -1.45
N ASP A 96 5.07 -24.00 -1.59
CA ASP A 96 3.88 -23.48 -2.25
C ASP A 96 4.18 -23.24 -3.75
N PRO A 97 3.48 -23.91 -4.68
CA PRO A 97 3.74 -23.77 -6.11
C PRO A 97 3.50 -22.36 -6.65
N LYS A 98 2.56 -21.60 -6.08
CA LYS A 98 2.27 -20.23 -6.50
C LYS A 98 3.37 -19.29 -6.02
N VAL A 99 3.77 -19.37 -4.75
CA VAL A 99 4.88 -18.56 -4.23
C VAL A 99 6.17 -18.84 -5.00
N THR A 100 6.46 -20.12 -5.25
CA THR A 100 7.64 -20.54 -6.03
C THR A 100 7.63 -19.90 -7.42
N MET A 101 6.52 -20.06 -8.16
CA MET A 101 6.37 -19.45 -9.49
C MET A 101 6.49 -17.92 -9.45
N LEU A 102 5.92 -17.26 -8.44
CA LEU A 102 6.01 -15.81 -8.29
C LEU A 102 7.46 -15.37 -8.04
N LEU A 103 8.23 -16.01 -7.16
CA LEU A 103 9.62 -15.61 -6.91
C LEU A 103 10.57 -15.99 -8.05
N ASP A 104 10.27 -17.04 -8.80
CA ASP A 104 11.02 -17.40 -10.01
C ASP A 104 10.85 -16.35 -11.11
N GLU A 105 9.66 -15.76 -11.24
CA GLU A 105 9.35 -14.89 -12.37
C GLU A 105 9.19 -13.41 -12.04
N GLN A 106 9.11 -13.06 -10.77
CA GLN A 106 8.84 -11.71 -10.30
C GLN A 106 9.76 -11.32 -9.15
N VAL A 107 9.68 -10.04 -8.78
CA VAL A 107 10.38 -9.46 -7.64
C VAL A 107 9.36 -8.84 -6.71
N PHE A 108 9.54 -9.04 -5.41
CA PHE A 108 8.80 -8.32 -4.38
C PHE A 108 9.73 -7.32 -3.72
N TYR A 109 9.39 -6.04 -3.85
CA TYR A 109 10.00 -4.97 -3.07
C TYR A 109 9.09 -4.69 -1.88
N ILE A 110 9.54 -5.02 -0.68
CA ILE A 110 8.75 -4.90 0.55
C ILE A 110 9.43 -3.90 1.48
N LEU A 111 8.74 -2.81 1.79
CA LEU A 111 9.17 -1.75 2.69
C LEU A 111 8.35 -1.85 4.00
N PRO A 112 8.86 -2.52 5.05
CA PRO A 112 8.05 -2.81 6.23
C PRO A 112 7.74 -1.57 7.07
N ARG A 113 8.53 -0.51 6.97
CA ARG A 113 8.35 0.71 7.76
C ARG A 113 8.95 1.93 7.07
N LEU A 114 8.10 2.73 6.44
CA LEU A 114 8.52 3.97 5.77
C LEU A 114 8.85 5.09 6.77
N ASN A 115 8.10 5.16 7.87
CA ASN A 115 8.21 6.20 8.89
C ASN A 115 8.73 5.62 10.22
N PRO A 116 10.00 5.22 10.33
CA PRO A 116 10.50 4.62 11.56
C PRO A 116 10.58 5.58 12.74
N ASP A 117 10.77 6.87 12.52
CA ASP A 117 10.82 7.85 13.61
C ASP A 117 9.45 8.04 14.28
N GLY A 118 8.43 8.29 13.47
CA GLY A 118 7.06 8.41 13.97
C GLY A 118 6.56 7.11 14.60
N ALA A 119 6.88 5.96 14.00
CA ALA A 119 6.55 4.64 14.52
C ALA A 119 7.13 4.38 15.92
N GLU A 120 8.39 4.73 16.17
CA GLU A 120 9.00 4.55 17.50
C GLU A 120 8.32 5.44 18.52
N PHE A 121 7.98 6.67 18.13
CA PHE A 121 7.28 7.59 19.00
C PHE A 121 5.90 7.07 19.41
N SER A 122 5.05 6.69 18.46
CA SER A 122 3.68 6.23 18.74
C SER A 122 3.63 4.85 19.40
N LEU A 123 4.67 4.04 19.28
CA LEU A 123 4.75 2.75 19.98
C LEU A 123 5.08 2.94 21.47
N ALA A 124 5.90 3.95 21.77
CA ALA A 124 6.41 4.20 23.13
C ALA A 124 5.54 5.18 23.93
N HIS A 125 4.77 6.04 23.25
CA HIS A 125 3.99 7.10 23.88
C HIS A 125 2.49 6.97 23.53
N PRO A 126 1.60 7.47 24.39
CA PRO A 126 0.15 7.34 24.20
C PRO A 126 -0.44 8.20 23.06
N PHE A 127 0.37 9.05 22.42
CA PHE A 127 -0.12 9.96 21.39
C PHE A 127 -0.66 9.21 20.17
N ARG A 128 -1.89 9.56 19.79
CA ARG A 128 -2.44 9.22 18.48
C ARG A 128 -2.03 10.30 17.48
N TRP A 129 -1.07 9.96 16.61
CA TRP A 129 -0.47 10.92 15.69
C TRP A 129 0.06 10.23 14.45
N CYS A 130 -0.08 10.88 13.28
CA CYS A 130 0.26 10.29 11.99
C CYS A 130 1.58 10.76 11.37
N GLY A 131 2.32 11.60 12.10
CA GLY A 131 3.45 12.33 11.54
C GLY A 131 4.77 11.59 11.48
N ASN A 132 5.74 12.22 10.82
CA ASN A 132 6.99 11.60 10.38
C ASN A 132 8.15 11.63 11.38
N GLY A 133 7.93 12.11 12.60
CA GLY A 133 8.99 12.27 13.61
C GLY A 133 9.69 13.63 13.60
N ARG A 134 9.39 14.52 12.65
CA ARG A 134 9.94 15.89 12.60
C ARG A 134 9.29 16.81 13.64
N PHE A 135 7.97 16.76 13.76
CA PHE A 135 7.17 17.60 14.66
C PHE A 135 6.60 16.73 15.77
N VAL A 136 7.32 16.58 16.88
CA VAL A 136 6.95 15.59 17.90
C VAL A 136 5.86 16.15 18.82
N PRO A 137 4.68 15.49 18.93
CA PRO A 137 3.64 15.89 19.88
C PRO A 137 4.16 16.01 21.30
N GLY A 138 3.73 17.05 22.02
CA GLY A 138 4.15 17.32 23.39
C GLY A 138 5.51 18.03 23.53
N SER A 139 6.24 18.28 22.44
CA SER A 139 7.45 19.12 22.48
C SER A 139 7.08 20.61 22.57
N GLU A 140 7.72 21.35 23.48
CA GLU A 140 7.40 22.77 23.72
C GLU A 140 7.57 23.64 22.46
N ASP A 141 8.59 23.36 21.65
CA ASP A 141 8.91 24.11 20.44
C ASP A 141 7.88 23.93 19.30
N GLU A 142 7.04 22.89 19.38
CA GLU A 142 6.00 22.61 18.38
C GLU A 142 4.61 23.02 18.82
N ARG A 143 4.48 23.59 20.02
CA ARG A 143 3.19 24.03 20.56
C ARG A 143 2.69 25.26 19.81
N THR A 144 1.38 25.26 19.58
CA THR A 144 0.64 26.40 19.03
C THR A 144 -0.32 26.92 20.10
N LYS A 145 -1.63 27.00 19.83
CA LYS A 145 -2.64 27.52 20.75
C LYS A 145 -3.73 26.46 20.95
N GLY A 146 -4.22 26.35 22.18
CA GLY A 146 -5.33 25.48 22.54
C GLY A 146 -4.93 24.33 23.46
N LEU A 147 -5.88 23.41 23.64
CA LEU A 147 -5.74 22.16 24.38
C LEU A 147 -4.74 21.27 23.65
N TYR A 148 -3.59 21.02 24.28
CA TYR A 148 -2.62 20.05 23.82
C TYR A 148 -2.77 18.76 24.61
N GLN A 149 -2.64 17.63 23.91
CA GLN A 149 -2.79 16.32 24.53
C GLN A 149 -1.66 16.03 25.52
N SER A 150 -1.99 15.48 26.68
CA SER A 150 -1.03 15.04 27.70
C SER A 150 -1.67 14.01 28.60
N ASP A 151 -0.90 13.02 29.03
CA ASP A 151 -1.29 12.06 30.06
C ASP A 151 -1.32 12.78 31.42
N LEU A 152 -2.51 13.14 31.89
CA LEU A 152 -2.72 13.98 33.08
C LEU A 152 -2.68 13.16 34.36
N ASN A 153 -3.15 11.91 34.30
CA ASN A 153 -3.23 11.02 35.45
C ASN A 153 -1.99 10.10 35.59
N GLY A 154 -1.09 10.11 34.60
CA GLY A 154 0.16 9.36 34.59
C GLY A 154 -0.03 7.85 34.38
N ASP A 155 -1.14 7.43 33.78
CA ASP A 155 -1.48 6.02 33.59
C ASP A 155 -0.92 5.42 32.29
N GLY A 156 -0.22 6.24 31.49
CA GLY A 156 0.40 5.84 30.24
C GLY A 156 -0.56 5.85 29.04
N TYR A 157 -1.76 6.41 29.20
CA TYR A 157 -2.75 6.60 28.13
C TYR A 157 -3.12 8.08 27.98
N ILE A 158 -3.59 8.43 26.79
CA ILE A 158 -4.24 9.72 26.52
C ILE A 158 -5.60 9.34 25.98
N VAL A 159 -6.63 9.54 26.80
CA VAL A 159 -8.01 9.21 26.45
C VAL A 159 -8.84 10.49 26.34
N GLN A 160 -10.08 10.48 26.83
CA GLN A 160 -10.97 11.63 26.78
C GLN A 160 -11.20 12.18 28.18
N MET A 161 -11.50 13.47 28.25
CA MET A 161 -12.11 14.11 29.41
C MET A 161 -13.58 14.35 29.11
N ARG A 162 -14.47 14.01 30.04
CA ARG A 162 -15.85 14.49 30.04
C ARG A 162 -16.02 15.58 31.09
N VAL A 163 -16.40 16.77 30.63
CA VAL A 163 -16.51 17.99 31.44
C VAL A 163 -17.98 18.33 31.62
N PRO A 164 -18.51 18.37 32.85
CA PRO A 164 -19.90 18.75 33.09
C PRO A 164 -20.20 20.17 32.58
N ASP A 165 -21.17 20.29 31.68
CA ASP A 165 -21.63 21.58 31.15
C ASP A 165 -23.14 21.45 30.79
N PRO A 166 -24.04 22.28 31.35
CA PRO A 166 -25.45 22.29 30.95
C PRO A 166 -25.73 22.48 29.45
N ALA A 167 -24.81 23.13 28.73
CA ALA A 167 -24.84 23.33 27.28
C ALA A 167 -24.11 22.24 26.50
N GLY A 168 -23.55 21.22 27.18
CA GLY A 168 -22.80 20.13 26.57
C GLY A 168 -23.62 19.30 25.58
N GLU A 169 -22.93 18.78 24.56
CA GLU A 169 -23.50 18.02 23.45
C GLU A 169 -23.70 16.53 23.80
N TRP A 170 -23.15 16.06 24.91
CA TRP A 170 -23.10 14.65 25.27
C TRP A 170 -23.82 14.36 26.58
N LYS A 171 -24.38 13.15 26.68
CA LYS A 171 -24.91 12.58 27.92
C LYS A 171 -24.38 11.16 28.11
N ILE A 172 -24.40 10.68 29.35
CA ILE A 172 -24.07 9.28 29.64
C ILE A 172 -25.19 8.39 29.10
N SER A 173 -24.81 7.30 28.43
CA SER A 173 -25.76 6.30 27.93
C SER A 173 -26.58 5.71 29.08
N SER A 174 -27.87 5.46 28.82
CA SER A 174 -28.72 4.76 29.80
C SER A 174 -28.49 3.25 29.83
N LYS A 175 -27.78 2.71 28.83
CA LYS A 175 -27.49 1.28 28.66
C LYS A 175 -26.15 0.87 29.24
N ASP A 176 -25.13 1.74 29.13
CA ASP A 176 -23.79 1.49 29.67
C ASP A 176 -23.14 2.81 30.11
N PRO A 177 -22.82 3.01 31.40
CA PRO A 177 -22.29 4.29 31.90
C PRO A 177 -20.89 4.65 31.35
N ARG A 178 -20.22 3.69 30.70
CA ARG A 178 -18.95 3.91 29.99
C ARG A 178 -19.15 4.66 28.67
N VAL A 179 -20.34 4.55 28.07
CA VAL A 179 -20.65 5.12 26.75
C VAL A 179 -21.20 6.54 26.88
N MET A 180 -20.67 7.43 26.04
CA MET A 180 -21.21 8.78 25.84
C MET A 180 -22.03 8.82 24.55
N VAL A 181 -23.23 9.39 24.62
CA VAL A 181 -24.13 9.53 23.46
C VAL A 181 -24.46 11.00 23.22
N GLN A 182 -24.65 11.36 21.95
CA GLN A 182 -25.03 12.71 21.59
C GLN A 182 -26.46 13.02 22.06
N ARG A 183 -26.65 14.21 22.63
CA ARG A 183 -27.94 14.75 23.05
C ARG A 183 -28.85 15.01 21.84
N GLU A 184 -30.15 14.75 22.00
CA GLU A 184 -31.15 15.10 20.99
C GLU A 184 -31.53 16.59 21.05
N PRO A 185 -31.90 17.22 19.92
CA PRO A 185 -32.17 18.66 19.86
C PRO A 185 -33.21 19.20 20.85
N GLY A 186 -34.14 18.36 21.32
CA GLY A 186 -35.23 18.74 22.23
C GLY A 186 -34.97 18.45 23.72
N GLU A 187 -33.87 17.80 24.09
CA GLU A 187 -33.59 17.48 25.49
C GLU A 187 -33.20 18.74 26.27
N PHE A 188 -33.61 18.87 27.53
CA PHE A 188 -33.19 19.92 28.47
C PHE A 188 -33.28 19.45 29.94
N GLY A 189 -32.55 20.11 30.84
CA GLY A 189 -32.62 19.85 32.29
C GLY A 189 -31.89 18.59 32.78
N GLY A 190 -31.21 17.85 31.90
CA GLY A 190 -30.35 16.72 32.26
C GLY A 190 -28.92 17.12 32.65
N GLN A 191 -28.11 16.12 33.02
CA GLN A 191 -26.67 16.27 33.18
C GLN A 191 -25.98 16.02 31.83
N TYR A 192 -25.28 17.03 31.35
CA TYR A 192 -24.63 17.02 30.04
C TYR A 192 -23.14 17.32 30.16
N TYR A 193 -22.40 16.98 29.12
CA TYR A 193 -20.96 17.01 29.10
C TYR A 193 -20.43 17.53 27.77
N ARG A 194 -19.28 18.20 27.82
CA ARG A 194 -18.37 18.35 26.69
C ARG A 194 -17.35 17.23 26.71
N LEU A 195 -16.93 16.77 25.54
CA LEU A 195 -15.85 15.81 25.39
C LEU A 195 -14.63 16.49 24.78
N TYR A 196 -13.50 16.34 25.45
CA TYR A 196 -12.20 16.82 24.99
C TYR A 196 -11.18 15.68 25.02
N PRO A 197 -10.13 15.72 24.20
CA PRO A 197 -8.95 14.90 24.45
C PRO A 197 -8.38 15.20 25.84
N GLU A 198 -7.80 14.20 26.48
CA GLU A 198 -7.03 14.40 27.70
C GLU A 198 -5.81 15.31 27.44
N GLY A 199 -5.70 16.40 28.20
CA GLY A 199 -4.73 17.43 27.89
C GLY A 199 -4.87 18.71 28.69
N LEU A 200 -3.87 19.58 28.60
CA LEU A 200 -3.84 20.89 29.27
C LEU A 200 -4.17 22.02 28.31
N ILE A 201 -4.69 23.12 28.85
CA ILE A 201 -5.09 24.32 28.08
C ILE A 201 -4.31 25.54 28.58
N PRO A 202 -3.14 25.86 28.03
CA PRO A 202 -2.44 27.08 28.39
C PRO A 202 -3.19 28.31 27.90
N ASP A 203 -3.07 29.39 28.66
CA ASP A 203 -3.77 30.65 28.40
C ASP A 203 -5.30 30.50 28.32
N TYR A 204 -5.88 29.51 29.02
CA TYR A 204 -7.32 29.31 29.12
C TYR A 204 -7.99 30.56 29.70
N ASP A 205 -8.95 31.11 28.96
CA ASP A 205 -9.67 32.33 29.31
C ASP A 205 -10.86 32.08 30.28
N GLY A 206 -11.09 30.81 30.65
CA GLY A 206 -12.20 30.40 31.49
C GLY A 206 -13.46 30.00 30.72
N VAL A 207 -13.47 30.10 29.38
CA VAL A 207 -14.66 29.90 28.55
C VAL A 207 -14.40 29.01 27.34
N GLU A 208 -13.42 29.33 26.51
CA GLU A 208 -13.23 28.69 25.21
C GLU A 208 -12.12 27.63 25.26
N VAL A 209 -12.45 26.43 24.78
CA VAL A 209 -11.48 25.33 24.61
C VAL A 209 -11.26 25.11 23.13
N GLU A 210 -10.28 25.82 22.56
CA GLU A 210 -9.74 25.52 21.24
C GLU A 210 -8.90 24.23 21.34
N ILE A 211 -9.05 23.30 20.40
CA ILE A 211 -8.16 22.12 20.33
C ILE A 211 -6.92 22.52 19.54
N GLU A 212 -5.75 22.23 20.10
CA GLU A 212 -4.49 22.51 19.43
C GLU A 212 -4.41 21.73 18.11
N PRO A 213 -4.18 22.40 16.96
CA PRO A 213 -3.97 21.70 15.71
C PRO A 213 -2.66 20.91 15.79
N THR A 214 -2.71 19.62 15.43
CA THR A 214 -1.50 18.83 15.28
C THR A 214 -0.61 19.42 14.18
N ARG A 215 0.71 19.26 14.30
CA ARG A 215 1.66 19.38 13.18
C ARG A 215 2.32 18.03 13.02
N ASP A 216 2.38 17.50 11.80
CA ASP A 216 2.77 16.10 11.63
C ASP A 216 3.59 15.79 10.39
N GLY A 217 3.61 16.63 9.36
CA GLY A 217 4.33 16.29 8.13
C GLY A 217 3.80 15.00 7.52
N ASN A 218 2.47 14.84 7.46
CA ASN A 218 1.78 13.67 6.92
C ASN A 218 2.39 13.18 5.59
N LEU A 219 3.16 12.10 5.65
CA LEU A 219 3.88 11.57 4.50
C LEU A 219 2.96 11.22 3.33
N ASN A 220 1.71 10.82 3.59
CA ASN A 220 0.75 10.50 2.55
C ASN A 220 0.05 11.76 1.96
N ARG A 221 0.65 12.94 2.14
CA ARG A 221 0.34 14.19 1.44
C ARG A 221 1.53 14.76 0.67
N GLN A 222 2.66 14.05 0.63
CA GLN A 222 3.93 14.51 0.07
C GLN A 222 4.17 14.07 -1.39
N PHE A 223 3.27 13.32 -2.01
CA PHE A 223 3.51 12.77 -3.35
C PHE A 223 3.06 13.72 -4.46
N PRO A 224 3.71 13.72 -5.65
CA PRO A 224 3.47 14.73 -6.69
C PRO A 224 2.02 14.87 -7.18
N ALA A 225 1.26 13.77 -7.27
CA ALA A 225 -0.06 13.79 -7.89
C ALA A 225 -1.05 14.70 -7.16
N GLY A 226 -1.36 15.81 -7.82
CA GLY A 226 -2.30 16.81 -7.34
C GLY A 226 -1.85 17.51 -6.05
N TRP A 227 -0.57 17.43 -5.67
CA TRP A 227 -0.02 18.03 -4.45
C TRP A 227 -0.43 19.49 -4.29
N MET A 228 -0.69 19.89 -3.05
CA MET A 228 -1.06 21.26 -2.67
C MET A 228 -0.24 21.69 -1.46
N PRO A 229 0.08 22.98 -1.32
CA PRO A 229 0.87 23.47 -0.18
C PRO A 229 0.12 23.31 1.16
N GLU A 230 0.87 23.35 2.25
CA GLU A 230 0.41 23.21 3.64
C GLU A 230 -0.83 24.06 3.97
N THR A 231 -0.93 25.27 3.40
CA THR A 231 -2.08 26.19 3.59
C THR A 231 -3.40 25.68 3.01
N VAL A 232 -3.36 24.66 2.16
CA VAL A 232 -4.52 24.03 1.51
C VAL A 232 -4.67 22.58 1.96
N GLN A 233 -3.55 21.86 2.05
CA GLN A 233 -3.50 20.46 2.46
C GLN A 233 -2.55 20.33 3.64
N TYR A 234 -3.11 20.18 4.84
CA TYR A 234 -2.35 19.90 6.05
C TYR A 234 -1.44 18.67 5.88
N GLY A 235 -0.21 18.79 6.37
CA GLY A 235 0.86 17.79 6.35
C GLY A 235 1.59 17.64 5.01
N ALA A 236 1.29 18.48 4.02
CA ALA A 236 1.84 18.37 2.66
C ALA A 236 3.29 18.87 2.53
N GLY A 237 3.80 19.61 3.52
CA GLY A 237 5.17 20.11 3.51
C GLY A 237 5.40 21.26 2.53
N LEU A 238 6.66 21.48 2.16
CA LEU A 238 7.07 22.65 1.35
C LEU A 238 6.94 22.42 -0.15
N TYR A 239 7.15 21.19 -0.60
CA TYR A 239 7.04 20.73 -1.99
C TYR A 239 6.91 19.19 -1.99
N PRO A 240 6.48 18.55 -3.10
CA PRO A 240 6.40 17.10 -3.16
C PRO A 240 7.74 16.42 -2.86
N GLY A 241 7.76 15.49 -1.90
CA GLY A 241 8.99 14.84 -1.45
C GLY A 241 9.89 15.76 -0.62
N SER A 242 9.32 16.73 0.11
CA SER A 242 10.09 17.59 1.00
C SER A 242 10.56 16.88 2.27
N GLU A 243 9.83 15.86 2.71
CA GLU A 243 10.27 14.98 3.80
C GLU A 243 11.19 13.87 3.25
N PRO A 244 12.30 13.55 3.92
CA PRO A 244 13.31 12.63 3.43
C PRO A 244 12.76 11.22 3.21
N GLU A 245 11.77 10.78 3.99
CA GLU A 245 11.12 9.47 3.82
C GLU A 245 10.37 9.39 2.50
N SER A 246 9.52 10.40 2.24
CA SER A 246 8.76 10.47 0.99
C SER A 246 9.67 10.66 -0.22
N LYS A 247 10.75 11.45 -0.09
CA LYS A 247 11.78 11.61 -1.12
C LYS A 247 12.46 10.29 -1.46
N ALA A 248 12.90 9.55 -0.45
CA ALA A 248 13.55 8.25 -0.61
C ALA A 248 12.63 7.26 -1.35
N LEU A 249 11.34 7.24 -0.99
CA LEU A 249 10.38 6.38 -1.68
C LEU A 249 10.10 6.82 -3.12
N ILE A 250 9.98 8.13 -3.38
CA ILE A 250 9.82 8.65 -4.75
C ILE A 250 11.01 8.22 -5.61
N ASP A 251 12.23 8.44 -5.12
CA ASP A 251 13.46 8.07 -5.82
C ASP A 251 13.54 6.56 -6.08
N PHE A 252 13.17 5.76 -5.08
CA PHE A 252 13.11 4.31 -5.21
C PHE A 252 12.13 3.91 -6.32
N ILE A 253 10.88 4.37 -6.30
CA ILE A 253 9.88 3.98 -7.30
C ILE A 253 10.31 4.43 -8.71
N LEU A 254 10.90 5.62 -8.86
CA LEU A 254 11.41 6.11 -10.14
C LEU A 254 12.59 5.28 -10.66
N ALA A 255 13.46 4.79 -9.78
CA ALA A 255 14.60 3.94 -10.13
C ALA A 255 14.21 2.50 -10.47
N HIS A 256 12.99 2.07 -10.13
CA HIS A 256 12.50 0.69 -10.35
C HIS A 256 11.31 0.69 -11.32
N PRO A 257 11.56 0.97 -12.62
CA PRO A 257 10.50 1.03 -13.63
C PRO A 257 9.81 -0.31 -13.85
N ASN A 258 10.32 -1.42 -13.29
CA ASN A 258 9.72 -2.73 -13.36
C ASN A 258 8.54 -2.97 -12.39
N ILE A 259 8.20 -2.03 -11.51
CA ILE A 259 7.02 -2.15 -10.64
C ILE A 259 5.73 -2.14 -11.47
N CYS A 260 4.95 -3.23 -11.38
CA CYS A 260 3.75 -3.50 -12.18
C CYS A 260 2.45 -3.40 -11.39
N GLY A 261 2.52 -3.34 -10.07
CA GLY A 261 1.40 -3.21 -9.16
C GLY A 261 1.91 -2.91 -7.75
N MET A 262 1.04 -2.36 -6.91
CA MET A 262 1.40 -2.08 -5.52
C MET A 262 0.22 -2.13 -4.56
N ASN A 263 0.55 -2.37 -3.29
CA ASN A 263 -0.36 -2.15 -2.17
C ASN A 263 0.33 -1.39 -1.04
N SER A 264 -0.26 -0.28 -0.62
CA SER A 264 0.17 0.49 0.55
C SER A 264 -0.77 0.20 1.71
N PHE A 265 -0.23 -0.35 2.80
CA PHE A 265 -1.03 -0.70 3.97
C PHE A 265 -1.22 0.51 4.88
N HIS A 266 -2.47 0.70 5.27
CA HIS A 266 -2.96 1.70 6.20
C HIS A 266 -3.85 1.09 7.29
N THR A 267 -4.24 1.88 8.28
CA THR A 267 -5.37 1.56 9.16
C THR A 267 -6.20 2.83 9.40
N HIS A 268 -7.53 2.79 9.47
CA HIS A 268 -8.37 1.62 9.66
C HIS A 268 -9.63 1.68 8.79
N GLY A 269 -10.29 0.55 8.67
CA GLY A 269 -11.61 0.48 8.05
C GLY A 269 -11.95 -0.85 7.39
N GLY A 270 -11.08 -1.86 7.43
CA GLY A 270 -11.34 -3.16 6.81
C GLY A 270 -11.78 -3.01 5.35
N VAL A 271 -11.09 -2.16 4.58
CA VAL A 271 -11.50 -1.76 3.24
C VAL A 271 -10.30 -1.53 2.34
N HIS A 272 -10.43 -1.91 1.07
CA HIS A 272 -9.48 -1.55 0.03
C HIS A 272 -9.96 -0.30 -0.70
N LEU A 273 -9.05 0.62 -0.96
CA LEU A 273 -9.31 1.90 -1.60
C LEU A 273 -8.66 1.90 -2.99
N ARG A 274 -9.49 1.95 -4.03
CA ARG A 274 -9.00 2.16 -5.41
C ARG A 274 -8.84 3.66 -5.71
N PRO A 275 -7.92 4.05 -6.61
CA PRO A 275 -7.82 5.42 -7.12
C PRO A 275 -9.14 5.87 -7.76
N SER A 276 -9.44 7.17 -7.83
CA SER A 276 -8.64 8.33 -7.36
C SER A 276 -9.22 8.91 -6.07
N THR A 277 -8.43 9.69 -5.30
CA THR A 277 -8.90 10.54 -4.20
C THR A 277 -9.48 11.88 -4.66
N THR A 278 -9.37 12.21 -5.95
CA THR A 278 -9.81 13.51 -6.52
C THR A 278 -10.80 13.38 -7.68
N LYS A 279 -11.01 12.17 -8.22
CA LYS A 279 -11.89 11.92 -9.39
C LYS A 279 -12.94 10.87 -9.09
N TYR A 280 -14.12 11.06 -9.65
CA TYR A 280 -15.16 10.04 -9.66
C TYR A 280 -14.77 8.86 -10.55
N ASP A 281 -15.34 7.69 -10.28
CA ASP A 281 -15.06 6.48 -11.05
C ASP A 281 -15.38 6.62 -12.55
N HIS A 282 -16.38 7.44 -12.91
CA HIS A 282 -16.77 7.66 -14.30
C HIS A 282 -15.77 8.52 -15.09
N GLU A 283 -14.84 9.19 -14.40
CA GLU A 283 -13.76 9.96 -15.02
C GLU A 283 -12.52 9.09 -15.28
N LEU A 284 -12.46 7.88 -14.72
CA LEU A 284 -11.41 6.91 -15.03
C LEU A 284 -11.72 6.22 -16.36
N SER A 285 -10.67 5.76 -17.05
CA SER A 285 -10.87 4.87 -18.20
C SER A 285 -11.77 3.69 -17.78
N PRO A 286 -12.80 3.34 -18.57
CA PRO A 286 -13.61 2.14 -18.34
C PRO A 286 -12.76 0.87 -18.22
N ARG A 287 -11.59 0.82 -18.86
CA ARG A 287 -10.67 -0.32 -18.76
C ARG A 287 -10.03 -0.41 -17.39
N ASP A 288 -9.45 0.69 -16.92
CA ASP A 288 -8.77 0.77 -15.63
C ASP A 288 -9.77 0.55 -14.49
N LEU A 289 -10.97 1.13 -14.59
CA LEU A 289 -12.03 0.89 -13.60
C LEU A 289 -12.45 -0.59 -13.55
N THR A 290 -12.53 -1.26 -14.70
CA THR A 290 -12.83 -2.70 -14.72
C THR A 290 -11.71 -3.50 -14.07
N LEU A 291 -10.45 -3.16 -14.33
CA LEU A 291 -9.31 -3.80 -13.67
C LEU A 291 -9.43 -3.69 -12.15
N PHE A 292 -9.69 -2.50 -11.60
CA PHE A 292 -9.86 -2.34 -10.16
C PHE A 292 -11.09 -3.09 -9.61
N LYS A 293 -12.17 -3.25 -10.39
CA LYS A 293 -13.33 -4.06 -10.00
C LYS A 293 -13.03 -5.56 -10.03
N ASP A 294 -12.22 -6.02 -10.97
CA ASP A 294 -11.78 -7.42 -11.01
C ASP A 294 -10.86 -7.73 -9.82
N LEU A 295 -9.92 -6.83 -9.50
CA LEU A 295 -9.11 -6.91 -8.28
C LEU A 295 -9.97 -6.84 -7.01
N ALA A 296 -11.04 -6.03 -7.01
CA ALA A 296 -11.98 -5.95 -5.90
C ALA A 296 -12.66 -7.30 -5.59
N ASN A 297 -13.01 -8.06 -6.62
CA ASN A 297 -13.60 -9.38 -6.45
C ASN A 297 -12.61 -10.38 -5.85
N VAL A 298 -11.33 -10.26 -6.17
CA VAL A 298 -10.26 -11.07 -5.58
C VAL A 298 -10.02 -10.67 -4.12
N ALA A 299 -9.95 -9.36 -3.86
CA ALA A 299 -9.81 -8.81 -2.51
C ALA A 299 -10.93 -9.29 -1.59
N LEU A 300 -12.20 -9.16 -2.01
CA LEU A 300 -13.35 -9.61 -1.23
C LEU A 300 -13.28 -11.10 -0.87
N LYS A 301 -12.82 -11.95 -1.80
CA LYS A 301 -12.69 -13.41 -1.56
C LYS A 301 -11.54 -13.76 -0.60
N THR A 302 -10.47 -12.98 -0.60
CA THR A 302 -9.25 -13.27 0.15
C THR A 302 -9.26 -12.63 1.52
N THR A 303 -9.66 -11.36 1.63
CA THR A 303 -9.64 -10.58 2.87
C THR A 303 -11.01 -10.47 3.53
N GLY A 304 -12.10 -10.62 2.76
CA GLY A 304 -13.45 -10.26 3.21
C GLY A 304 -13.73 -8.75 3.14
N TYR A 305 -12.75 -7.94 2.74
CA TYR A 305 -12.89 -6.49 2.67
C TYR A 305 -13.50 -6.06 1.33
N LYS A 306 -14.41 -5.09 1.39
CA LYS A 306 -14.92 -4.44 0.17
C LYS A 306 -13.82 -3.56 -0.44
N THR A 307 -13.88 -3.36 -1.75
CA THR A 307 -13.06 -2.33 -2.42
C THR A 307 -13.94 -1.20 -2.91
N ILE A 308 -13.66 0.03 -2.47
CA ILE A 308 -14.48 1.21 -2.76
C ILE A 308 -13.64 2.33 -3.41
N SER A 309 -14.33 3.29 -4.04
CA SER A 309 -13.69 4.46 -4.63
C SER A 309 -13.19 5.41 -3.54
N SER A 310 -11.94 5.86 -3.65
CA SER A 310 -11.37 6.78 -2.65
C SER A 310 -12.06 8.14 -2.65
N PHE A 311 -12.46 8.66 -3.82
CA PHE A 311 -13.18 9.92 -3.92
C PHE A 311 -14.68 9.72 -3.72
N GLN A 312 -15.31 8.85 -4.53
CA GLN A 312 -16.77 8.76 -4.54
C GLN A 312 -17.35 8.22 -3.23
N ASP A 313 -16.73 7.20 -2.65
CA ASP A 313 -17.30 6.48 -1.51
C ASP A 313 -16.60 6.84 -0.18
N PHE A 314 -15.28 7.09 -0.20
CA PHE A 314 -14.48 7.29 1.02
C PHE A 314 -14.22 8.75 1.40
N THR A 315 -14.35 9.71 0.47
CA THR A 315 -14.12 11.13 0.77
C THR A 315 -15.43 11.81 1.19
N PRO A 316 -15.59 12.23 2.45
CA PRO A 316 -16.87 12.75 2.92
C PRO A 316 -17.23 14.11 2.30
N ASP A 317 -16.29 15.05 2.28
CA ASP A 317 -16.46 16.37 1.67
C ASP A 317 -15.73 16.42 0.32
N LYS A 318 -16.50 16.38 -0.77
CA LYS A 318 -15.96 16.41 -2.13
C LYS A 318 -15.30 17.75 -2.50
N SER A 319 -15.60 18.83 -1.77
CA SER A 319 -14.98 20.14 -1.97
C SER A 319 -13.57 20.23 -1.38
N LYS A 320 -13.22 19.30 -0.48
CA LYS A 320 -11.91 19.19 0.18
C LYS A 320 -11.30 17.80 -0.01
N PRO A 321 -11.05 17.36 -1.26
CA PRO A 321 -10.43 16.07 -1.51
C PRO A 321 -9.02 16.04 -0.92
N ARG A 322 -8.60 14.86 -0.48
CA ARG A 322 -7.21 14.59 -0.13
C ARG A 322 -6.36 14.61 -1.40
N ARG A 323 -5.13 15.09 -1.28
CA ARG A 323 -4.20 15.25 -2.41
C ARG A 323 -2.80 14.84 -2.00
N GLY A 324 -1.97 14.52 -2.99
CA GLY A 324 -0.57 14.14 -2.77
C GLY A 324 -0.39 12.78 -2.09
N THR A 325 -1.26 11.81 -2.39
CA THR A 325 -1.16 10.44 -1.83
C THR A 325 -0.25 9.55 -2.68
N LEU A 326 0.44 8.59 -2.06
CA LEU A 326 1.33 7.63 -2.74
C LEU A 326 0.57 6.84 -3.81
N LYS A 327 -0.58 6.28 -3.44
CA LYS A 327 -1.42 5.45 -4.31
C LYS A 327 -1.87 6.22 -5.56
N ASP A 328 -2.31 7.46 -5.39
CA ASP A 328 -2.75 8.26 -6.53
C ASP A 328 -1.58 8.69 -7.41
N TRP A 329 -0.41 9.00 -6.85
CA TRP A 329 0.78 9.29 -7.66
C TRP A 329 1.22 8.09 -8.49
N ALA A 330 1.32 6.92 -7.86
CA ALA A 330 1.65 5.68 -8.53
C ALA A 330 0.68 5.36 -9.68
N PHE A 331 -0.62 5.58 -9.49
CA PHE A 331 -1.59 5.32 -10.55
C PHE A 331 -1.67 6.44 -11.58
N GLU A 332 -1.92 7.67 -11.16
CA GLU A 332 -2.28 8.79 -12.05
C GLU A 332 -1.12 9.36 -12.85
N GLU A 333 0.12 9.22 -12.37
CA GLU A 333 1.32 9.71 -13.06
C GLU A 333 2.18 8.56 -13.57
N MET A 334 2.30 7.46 -12.82
CA MET A 334 3.14 6.31 -13.19
C MET A 334 2.36 5.18 -13.87
N GLY A 335 1.02 5.22 -13.87
CA GLY A 335 0.18 4.20 -14.49
C GLY A 335 0.18 2.84 -13.79
N ILE A 336 0.70 2.77 -12.56
CA ILE A 336 0.80 1.53 -11.76
C ILE A 336 -0.56 1.28 -11.08
N PRO A 337 -1.20 0.11 -11.25
CA PRO A 337 -2.39 -0.23 -10.51
C PRO A 337 -2.06 -0.35 -9.02
N ALA A 338 -2.42 0.68 -8.27
CA ALA A 338 -2.10 0.84 -6.86
C ALA A 338 -3.38 0.75 -6.01
N ILE A 339 -3.35 -0.05 -4.95
CA ILE A 339 -4.40 -0.10 -3.93
C ILE A 339 -3.84 0.45 -2.61
N ALA A 340 -4.66 1.19 -1.87
CA ALA A 340 -4.39 1.43 -0.46
C ALA A 340 -5.32 0.52 0.35
N THR A 341 -4.80 -0.16 1.36
CA THR A 341 -5.59 -1.08 2.18
C THR A 341 -5.69 -0.55 3.59
N GLU A 342 -6.88 -0.12 3.99
CA GLU A 342 -7.20 0.19 5.38
C GLU A 342 -7.48 -1.12 6.12
N LEU A 343 -6.45 -1.66 6.76
CA LEU A 343 -6.53 -2.87 7.57
C LEU A 343 -7.40 -2.63 8.80
N TRP A 344 -7.98 -3.72 9.33
CA TRP A 344 -8.65 -3.75 10.63
C TRP A 344 -9.92 -2.87 10.72
N ASP A 345 -10.95 -3.39 11.38
CA ASP A 345 -12.13 -2.60 11.70
C ASP A 345 -12.84 -3.18 12.92
N ILE A 346 -12.93 -2.37 13.96
CA ILE A 346 -13.54 -2.75 15.23
C ILE A 346 -15.04 -3.03 15.10
N GLU A 347 -15.77 -2.32 14.22
CA GLU A 347 -17.21 -2.55 14.05
C GLU A 347 -17.44 -3.94 13.46
N VAL A 348 -16.71 -4.27 12.38
CA VAL A 348 -16.78 -5.61 11.78
C VAL A 348 -16.35 -6.69 12.78
N ALA A 349 -15.29 -6.46 13.56
CA ALA A 349 -14.85 -7.41 14.58
C ALA A 349 -15.90 -7.63 15.69
N ALA A 350 -16.63 -6.59 16.05
CA ALA A 350 -17.76 -6.63 17.00
C ALA A 350 -19.08 -7.14 16.38
N GLY A 351 -19.05 -7.64 15.13
CA GLY A 351 -20.24 -8.16 14.45
C GLY A 351 -21.25 -7.08 14.04
N ILE A 352 -20.79 -5.82 13.92
CA ILE A 352 -21.60 -4.67 13.54
C ILE A 352 -21.53 -4.50 12.02
N GLU A 353 -22.68 -4.28 11.39
CA GLU A 353 -22.73 -4.02 9.95
C GLU A 353 -22.08 -2.68 9.63
N LYS A 354 -21.14 -2.71 8.68
CA LYS A 354 -20.43 -1.52 8.26
C LYS A 354 -21.30 -0.63 7.36
N VAL A 355 -21.75 0.50 7.91
CA VAL A 355 -22.61 1.48 7.22
C VAL A 355 -21.83 2.62 6.55
N ALA A 356 -20.68 3.00 7.10
CA ALA A 356 -19.81 4.03 6.55
C ALA A 356 -18.35 3.64 6.72
N PHE A 357 -17.51 4.03 5.74
CA PHE A 357 -16.08 3.73 5.77
C PHE A 357 -15.24 4.86 6.36
N TYR A 358 -15.80 6.06 6.43
CA TYR A 358 -15.17 7.24 7.01
C TYR A 358 -16.14 7.92 7.99
N ASN A 359 -16.05 7.56 9.27
CA ASN A 359 -17.00 7.98 10.29
C ASN A 359 -16.70 9.39 10.81
N LEU A 360 -17.42 10.39 10.28
CA LEU A 360 -17.36 11.78 10.78
C LEU A 360 -18.38 12.10 11.87
N ARG A 361 -19.39 11.24 12.03
CA ARG A 361 -20.49 11.45 12.98
C ARG A 361 -20.41 10.45 14.12
N PRO A 362 -20.93 10.81 15.30
CA PRO A 362 -21.08 9.86 16.40
C PRO A 362 -21.85 8.62 15.94
N ARG A 363 -21.44 7.48 16.48
CA ARG A 363 -22.17 6.21 16.33
C ARG A 363 -23.42 6.24 17.20
N ASP A 364 -24.43 5.46 16.84
CA ASP A 364 -25.59 5.27 17.70
C ASP A 364 -25.23 4.51 18.99
N GLU A 365 -26.10 4.62 19.99
CA GLU A 365 -25.88 4.05 21.32
C GLU A 365 -25.67 2.53 21.29
N ASP A 366 -26.44 1.78 20.50
CA ASP A 366 -26.33 0.32 20.46
C ASP A 366 -25.00 -0.13 19.84
N THR A 367 -24.57 0.55 18.78
CA THR A 367 -23.25 0.37 18.18
C THR A 367 -22.13 0.63 19.20
N LEU A 368 -22.19 1.76 19.92
CA LEU A 368 -21.17 2.11 20.91
C LEU A 368 -21.11 1.10 22.07
N VAL A 369 -22.27 0.70 22.60
CA VAL A 369 -22.34 -0.29 23.69
C VAL A 369 -21.71 -1.62 23.27
N ARG A 370 -22.04 -2.12 22.07
CA ARG A 370 -21.44 -3.35 21.54
C ARG A 370 -19.94 -3.22 21.33
N MET A 371 -19.48 -2.09 20.81
CA MET A 371 -18.04 -1.82 20.67
C MET A 371 -17.34 -1.85 22.02
N VAL A 372 -17.86 -1.15 23.03
CA VAL A 372 -17.25 -1.13 24.38
C VAL A 372 -17.22 -2.52 25.00
N GLN A 373 -18.30 -3.32 24.86
CA GLN A 373 -18.32 -4.70 25.32
C GLN A 373 -17.23 -5.54 24.66
N TRP A 374 -17.14 -5.48 23.32
CA TRP A 374 -16.12 -6.21 22.57
C TRP A 374 -14.71 -5.78 22.98
N VAL A 375 -14.47 -4.47 23.12
CA VAL A 375 -13.17 -3.92 23.53
C VAL A 375 -12.79 -4.42 24.92
N TRP A 376 -13.72 -4.41 25.86
CA TRP A 376 -13.46 -4.91 27.21
C TRP A 376 -13.09 -6.40 27.19
N GLU A 377 -13.83 -7.22 26.42
CA GLU A 377 -13.58 -8.65 26.29
C GLU A 377 -12.22 -8.99 25.65
N HIS A 378 -11.76 -8.18 24.67
CA HIS A 378 -10.58 -8.52 23.85
C HIS A 378 -9.32 -7.70 24.17
N HIS A 379 -9.47 -6.52 24.76
CA HIS A 379 -8.37 -5.63 25.13
C HIS A 379 -8.30 -5.30 26.63
N GLY A 380 -9.41 -5.41 27.37
CA GLY A 380 -9.50 -4.99 28.77
C GLY A 380 -8.99 -3.56 28.97
N GLU A 381 -8.20 -3.35 30.03
CA GLU A 381 -7.64 -2.05 30.40
C GLU A 381 -6.70 -1.43 29.37
N LYS A 382 -6.18 -2.23 28.41
CA LYS A 382 -5.36 -1.73 27.31
C LYS A 382 -6.19 -1.01 26.24
N GLY A 383 -7.45 -1.39 26.09
CA GLY A 383 -8.36 -0.83 25.09
C GLY A 383 -9.32 0.20 25.66
N TRP A 384 -9.58 0.15 26.96
CA TRP A 384 -10.53 1.02 27.63
C TRP A 384 -10.02 1.46 29.00
N ARG A 385 -10.14 2.74 29.30
CA ARG A 385 -9.90 3.32 30.63
C ARG A 385 -11.25 3.67 31.25
N GLU A 386 -11.49 3.19 32.47
CA GLU A 386 -12.71 3.55 33.20
C GLU A 386 -12.74 5.06 33.47
N TRP A 387 -13.95 5.63 33.60
CA TRP A 387 -14.10 7.05 33.89
C TRP A 387 -13.78 7.34 35.36
N GLU A 388 -12.70 8.08 35.60
CA GLU A 388 -12.23 8.41 36.94
C GLU A 388 -12.27 9.93 37.19
N PRO A 389 -12.76 10.39 38.37
CA PRO A 389 -12.74 11.81 38.71
C PRO A 389 -11.33 12.40 38.74
N PHE A 390 -11.16 13.59 38.18
CA PHE A 390 -9.89 14.31 38.14
C PHE A 390 -10.10 15.81 38.41
N ASP A 391 -9.14 16.41 39.12
CA ASP A 391 -9.09 17.85 39.39
C ASP A 391 -8.25 18.56 38.32
N HIS A 392 -8.89 18.97 37.23
CA HIS A 392 -8.22 19.61 36.11
C HIS A 392 -7.84 21.06 36.47
N PRO A 393 -6.57 21.47 36.28
CA PRO A 393 -6.09 22.78 36.71
C PRO A 393 -6.84 23.95 36.06
N GLN A 394 -7.31 23.79 34.82
CA GLN A 394 -8.06 24.82 34.10
C GLN A 394 -9.58 24.61 34.08
N LEU A 395 -10.06 23.37 34.14
CA LEU A 395 -11.46 23.02 33.86
C LEU A 395 -12.23 22.67 35.14
N GLY A 396 -11.54 22.58 36.28
CA GLY A 396 -12.12 22.14 37.54
C GLY A 396 -12.39 20.63 37.54
N LYS A 397 -13.52 20.22 38.10
CA LYS A 397 -13.87 18.80 38.24
C LYS A 397 -14.26 18.20 36.89
N VAL A 398 -13.49 17.21 36.44
CA VAL A 398 -13.75 16.43 35.21
C VAL A 398 -13.70 14.94 35.52
N GLU A 399 -14.04 14.10 34.56
CA GLU A 399 -13.68 12.68 34.58
C GLU A 399 -12.81 12.36 33.36
N ILE A 400 -11.76 11.56 33.57
CA ILE A 400 -10.84 11.08 32.52
C ILE A 400 -11.15 9.60 32.28
N GLY A 401 -11.31 9.20 31.03
CA GLY A 401 -11.62 7.83 30.65
C GLY A 401 -11.94 7.67 29.17
N GLY A 402 -12.36 6.47 28.81
CA GLY A 402 -12.80 6.16 27.45
C GLY A 402 -11.83 5.27 26.67
N LEU A 403 -11.91 5.38 25.35
CA LEU A 403 -11.24 4.46 24.43
C LEU A 403 -9.75 4.80 24.25
N ALA A 404 -8.88 3.80 24.42
CA ALA A 404 -7.48 3.90 24.00
C ALA A 404 -7.39 3.71 22.48
N GLU A 405 -7.66 4.78 21.72
CA GLU A 405 -7.90 4.72 20.28
C GLU A 405 -6.78 4.06 19.47
N ILE A 406 -5.52 4.26 19.84
CA ILE A 406 -4.37 3.66 19.15
C ILE A 406 -4.40 2.13 19.18
N TRP A 407 -4.87 1.54 20.29
CA TRP A 407 -4.91 0.08 20.47
C TRP A 407 -6.23 -0.54 20.06
N VAL A 408 -7.25 0.25 19.71
CA VAL A 408 -8.56 -0.26 19.33
C VAL A 408 -8.95 0.13 17.92
N LEU A 409 -8.87 1.42 17.57
CA LEU A 409 -9.28 1.89 16.24
C LEU A 409 -8.21 1.59 15.21
N ARG A 410 -6.94 1.86 15.54
CA ARG A 410 -5.83 1.73 14.59
C ARG A 410 -5.30 0.32 14.51
N ASN A 411 -5.09 -0.33 15.65
CA ASN A 411 -4.36 -1.58 15.69
C ASN A 411 -5.23 -2.70 16.26
N PRO A 412 -5.35 -3.86 15.58
CA PRO A 412 -6.04 -5.02 16.12
C PRO A 412 -5.33 -5.57 17.37
N PRO A 413 -6.03 -6.36 18.20
CA PRO A 413 -5.38 -7.12 19.26
C PRO A 413 -4.48 -8.19 18.65
N GLY A 414 -3.41 -8.52 19.39
CA GLY A 414 -2.34 -9.41 18.90
C GLY A 414 -2.83 -10.76 18.39
N HIS A 415 -3.81 -11.38 19.06
CA HIS A 415 -4.31 -12.70 18.68
C HIS A 415 -5.06 -12.73 17.33
N MET A 416 -5.46 -11.58 16.79
CA MET A 416 -6.10 -11.46 15.47
C MET A 416 -5.13 -11.03 14.37
N LEU A 417 -3.93 -10.57 14.74
CA LEU A 417 -3.00 -9.91 13.83
C LEU A 417 -2.51 -10.85 12.73
N GLU A 418 -2.17 -12.09 13.06
CA GLU A 418 -1.63 -13.06 12.10
C GLU A 418 -2.63 -13.37 10.97
N GLU A 419 -3.90 -13.59 11.30
CA GLU A 419 -4.93 -13.88 10.29
C GLU A 419 -5.15 -12.68 9.35
N ILE A 420 -5.15 -11.46 9.89
CA ILE A 420 -5.25 -10.23 9.11
C ILE A 420 -4.04 -10.10 8.18
N CYS A 421 -2.83 -10.32 8.70
CA CYS A 421 -1.59 -10.27 7.92
C CYS A 421 -1.60 -11.31 6.79
N HIS A 422 -2.01 -12.54 7.10
CA HIS A 422 -2.05 -13.65 6.16
C HIS A 422 -3.01 -13.37 5.00
N LYS A 423 -4.27 -13.03 5.29
CA LYS A 423 -5.29 -12.77 4.26
C LYS A 423 -4.88 -11.63 3.32
N ASN A 424 -4.32 -10.56 3.87
CA ASN A 424 -3.87 -9.41 3.07
C ASN A 424 -2.59 -9.70 2.27
N THR A 425 -1.71 -10.57 2.78
CA THR A 425 -0.58 -11.09 2.02
C THR A 425 -1.08 -11.88 0.81
N LEU A 426 -2.04 -12.79 0.99
CA LEU A 426 -2.61 -13.56 -0.12
C LEU A 426 -3.22 -12.66 -1.20
N PHE A 427 -3.93 -11.60 -0.82
CA PHE A 427 -4.42 -10.61 -1.78
C PHE A 427 -3.28 -9.96 -2.58
N CYS A 428 -2.19 -9.56 -1.91
CA CYS A 428 -1.03 -8.99 -2.59
C CYS A 428 -0.40 -9.98 -3.58
N LEU A 429 -0.34 -11.27 -3.25
CA LEU A 429 0.17 -12.30 -4.16
C LEU A 429 -0.73 -12.49 -5.39
N GLU A 430 -2.05 -12.44 -5.23
CA GLU A 430 -2.97 -12.49 -6.38
C GLU A 430 -2.85 -11.25 -7.27
N HIS A 431 -2.68 -10.07 -6.67
CA HIS A 431 -2.46 -8.83 -7.42
C HIS A 431 -1.10 -8.87 -8.14
N ALA A 432 -0.04 -9.36 -7.49
CA ALA A 432 1.27 -9.57 -8.12
C ALA A 432 1.19 -10.54 -9.30
N ALA A 433 0.45 -11.66 -9.14
CA ALA A 433 0.22 -12.65 -10.20
C ALA A 433 -0.51 -12.09 -11.43
N ALA A 434 -1.14 -10.91 -11.30
CA ALA A 434 -1.79 -10.22 -12.41
C ALA A 434 -0.80 -9.54 -13.37
N SER A 435 0.50 -9.44 -13.04
CA SER A 435 1.50 -8.74 -13.85
C SER A 435 1.54 -9.20 -15.31
N PRO A 436 2.06 -8.36 -16.22
CA PRO A 436 2.45 -8.81 -17.55
C PRO A 436 3.55 -9.88 -17.46
N ARG A 437 3.56 -10.82 -18.39
CA ARG A 437 4.53 -11.94 -18.46
C ARG A 437 4.93 -12.18 -19.91
N LEU A 438 6.08 -11.64 -20.32
CA LEU A 438 6.56 -11.80 -21.69
C LEU A 438 7.10 -13.19 -21.96
N ARG A 439 6.84 -13.69 -23.18
CA ARG A 439 7.27 -15.01 -23.67
C ARG A 439 7.56 -15.00 -25.16
N VAL A 440 8.59 -15.70 -25.56
CA VAL A 440 8.80 -16.22 -26.92
C VAL A 440 7.99 -17.51 -26.98
N ARG A 441 6.76 -17.41 -27.49
CA ARG A 441 5.80 -18.54 -27.58
C ARG A 441 6.22 -19.58 -28.61
N GLY A 442 7.06 -19.19 -29.55
CA GLY A 442 7.62 -20.09 -30.55
C GLY A 442 8.58 -19.35 -31.46
N SER A 443 9.51 -20.09 -32.01
CA SER A 443 10.44 -19.64 -33.04
C SER A 443 10.57 -20.70 -34.12
N SER A 444 10.81 -20.26 -35.35
CA SER A 444 11.07 -21.16 -36.48
C SER A 444 12.20 -20.61 -37.33
N VAL A 445 13.01 -21.52 -37.87
CA VAL A 445 14.08 -21.22 -38.81
C VAL A 445 13.77 -21.92 -40.13
N GLU A 446 13.67 -21.16 -41.21
CA GLU A 446 13.42 -21.66 -42.55
C GLU A 446 14.66 -21.40 -43.41
N LYS A 447 15.25 -22.47 -43.98
CA LYS A 447 16.37 -22.32 -44.91
C LYS A 447 15.83 -21.94 -46.30
N LEU A 448 16.20 -20.75 -46.77
CA LEU A 448 15.81 -20.22 -48.07
C LEU A 448 16.81 -20.57 -49.18
N GLY A 449 18.06 -20.88 -48.82
CA GLY A 449 19.09 -21.22 -49.79
C GLY A 449 20.46 -21.37 -49.16
N THR A 450 21.46 -21.58 -50.01
CA THR A 450 22.88 -21.58 -49.64
C THR A 450 23.60 -20.58 -50.53
N THR A 451 24.43 -19.76 -49.92
CA THR A 451 25.26 -18.76 -50.60
C THR A 451 26.49 -19.41 -51.26
N ALA A 452 27.14 -18.71 -52.18
CA ALA A 452 28.28 -19.24 -52.93
C ALA A 452 29.48 -19.60 -52.03
N ASP A 453 29.63 -18.93 -50.88
CA ASP A 453 30.63 -19.20 -49.85
C ASP A 453 30.20 -20.29 -48.84
N GLY A 454 29.09 -20.99 -49.10
CA GLY A 454 28.64 -22.13 -48.29
C GLY A 454 27.81 -21.78 -47.06
N ALA A 455 27.54 -20.50 -46.79
CA ALA A 455 26.68 -20.08 -45.69
C ALA A 455 25.18 -20.29 -46.01
N ASN A 456 24.39 -20.63 -45.01
CA ASN A 456 22.94 -20.78 -45.15
C ASN A 456 22.25 -19.41 -45.14
N LEU A 457 21.30 -19.21 -46.04
CA LEU A 457 20.36 -18.10 -45.98
C LEU A 457 19.13 -18.56 -45.21
N LEU A 458 18.86 -17.96 -44.05
CA LEU A 458 17.82 -18.41 -43.12
C LEU A 458 16.84 -17.29 -42.81
N LYS A 459 15.54 -17.61 -42.83
CA LYS A 459 14.49 -16.78 -42.26
C LYS A 459 14.21 -17.23 -40.83
N ILE A 460 14.50 -16.37 -39.86
CA ILE A 460 14.15 -16.58 -38.46
C ILE A 460 12.81 -15.89 -38.22
N SER A 461 11.85 -16.60 -37.63
CA SER A 461 10.58 -16.04 -37.16
C SER A 461 10.43 -16.29 -35.67
N ALA A 462 9.90 -15.32 -34.93
CA ALA A 462 9.53 -15.51 -33.54
C ALA A 462 8.18 -14.89 -33.21
N VAL A 463 7.43 -15.56 -32.36
CA VAL A 463 6.14 -15.09 -31.83
C VAL A 463 6.34 -14.64 -30.41
N ILE A 464 6.17 -13.34 -30.19
CA ILE A 464 6.38 -12.69 -28.90
C ILE A 464 5.02 -12.44 -28.30
N GLY A 465 4.76 -13.00 -27.13
CA GLY A 465 3.49 -12.96 -26.43
C GLY A 465 3.59 -12.37 -25.04
N ASN A 466 2.43 -11.94 -24.54
CA ASN A 466 2.18 -11.65 -23.14
C ASN A 466 1.17 -12.67 -22.61
N ASP A 467 1.60 -13.51 -21.67
CA ASP A 467 0.76 -14.52 -21.01
C ASP A 467 0.12 -13.98 -19.70
N GLY A 468 0.53 -12.77 -19.30
CA GLY A 468 0.05 -12.08 -18.11
C GLY A 468 -1.43 -11.69 -18.18
N TYR A 469 -2.01 -11.37 -17.01
CA TYR A 469 -3.37 -10.85 -16.95
C TYR A 469 -3.42 -9.39 -17.41
N LEU A 470 -2.47 -8.58 -16.94
CA LEU A 470 -2.28 -7.19 -17.35
C LEU A 470 -1.59 -7.08 -18.73
N PRO A 471 -1.89 -6.04 -19.51
CA PRO A 471 -1.16 -5.73 -20.73
C PRO A 471 0.25 -5.21 -20.40
N SER A 472 1.17 -5.25 -21.37
CA SER A 472 2.56 -4.81 -21.17
C SER A 472 2.72 -3.33 -20.79
N HIS A 473 1.65 -2.53 -20.90
CA HIS A 473 1.57 -1.13 -20.49
C HIS A 473 0.79 -0.90 -19.19
N LEU A 474 0.32 -1.96 -18.52
CA LEU A 474 -0.51 -1.94 -17.31
C LEU A 474 -1.91 -1.33 -17.48
N THR A 475 -2.00 -0.01 -17.62
CA THR A 475 -3.24 0.78 -17.51
C THR A 475 -3.38 1.77 -18.67
N ASP A 476 -4.59 2.24 -18.99
CA ASP A 476 -4.78 3.30 -19.99
C ASP A 476 -4.15 4.60 -19.51
N THR A 477 -4.22 4.84 -18.21
CA THR A 477 -3.53 5.95 -17.55
C THR A 477 -2.04 5.97 -17.88
N ALA A 478 -1.35 4.81 -17.91
CA ALA A 478 0.06 4.73 -18.30
C ALA A 478 0.33 5.18 -19.75
N LEU A 479 -0.60 4.90 -20.68
CA LEU A 479 -0.52 5.34 -22.07
C LEU A 479 -0.80 6.84 -22.19
N GLU A 480 -1.85 7.32 -21.52
CA GLU A 480 -2.24 8.74 -21.51
C GLU A 480 -1.13 9.63 -20.96
N ARG A 481 -0.43 9.18 -19.91
CA ARG A 481 0.73 9.86 -19.33
C ARG A 481 2.03 9.65 -20.09
N LYS A 482 2.05 8.80 -21.12
CA LYS A 482 3.23 8.47 -21.95
C LYS A 482 4.40 7.89 -21.13
N VAL A 483 4.08 7.20 -20.04
CA VAL A 483 5.08 6.52 -19.18
C VAL A 483 5.26 5.06 -19.57
N ALA A 484 4.29 4.44 -20.25
CA ALA A 484 4.42 3.07 -20.75
C ALA A 484 5.38 2.96 -21.94
N LYS A 485 6.39 2.08 -21.83
CA LYS A 485 7.28 1.71 -22.95
C LYS A 485 6.78 0.48 -23.71
N THR A 486 7.16 0.39 -24.98
CA THR A 486 6.81 -0.75 -25.84
C THR A 486 7.70 -1.95 -25.57
N VAL A 487 7.22 -3.14 -25.97
CA VAL A 487 8.00 -4.37 -25.93
C VAL A 487 9.03 -4.34 -27.06
N LYS A 488 10.28 -4.68 -26.74
CA LYS A 488 11.38 -4.78 -27.70
C LYS A 488 11.80 -6.23 -27.88
N ALA A 489 12.17 -6.60 -29.09
CA ALA A 489 12.78 -7.87 -29.41
C ALA A 489 14.11 -7.68 -30.13
N GLU A 490 15.17 -8.09 -29.47
CA GLU A 490 16.53 -8.02 -29.97
C GLU A 490 16.96 -9.39 -30.51
N LEU A 491 17.50 -9.41 -31.72
CA LEU A 491 18.16 -10.57 -32.31
C LEU A 491 19.67 -10.41 -32.14
N ARG A 492 20.28 -11.31 -31.37
CA ARG A 492 21.74 -11.43 -31.22
C ARG A 492 22.24 -12.60 -32.05
N LEU A 493 23.30 -12.39 -32.80
CA LEU A 493 23.84 -13.37 -33.74
C LEU A 493 25.30 -13.68 -33.41
N GLU A 494 25.66 -14.96 -33.50
CA GLU A 494 27.03 -15.46 -33.40
C GLU A 494 27.36 -16.24 -34.67
N ASN A 495 28.47 -15.89 -35.35
CA ASN A 495 28.86 -16.45 -36.65
C ASN A 495 27.76 -16.34 -37.74
N ALA A 496 26.92 -15.32 -37.64
CA ALA A 496 25.89 -14.99 -38.63
C ALA A 496 25.78 -13.47 -38.81
N GLU A 497 25.27 -13.06 -39.98
CA GLU A 497 25.06 -11.68 -40.37
C GLU A 497 23.56 -11.42 -40.59
N LEU A 498 23.06 -10.30 -40.07
CA LEU A 498 21.70 -9.83 -40.32
C LEU A 498 21.62 -9.16 -41.69
N LEU A 499 20.80 -9.69 -42.59
CA LEU A 499 20.61 -9.14 -43.94
C LEU A 499 19.37 -8.25 -44.05
N MET A 500 18.25 -8.64 -43.41
CA MET A 500 17.01 -7.86 -43.41
C MET A 500 16.26 -8.00 -42.09
N GLY A 501 15.57 -6.92 -41.70
CA GLY A 501 14.86 -6.79 -40.42
C GLY A 501 15.64 -5.90 -39.44
N ASP A 502 14.96 -5.46 -38.39
CA ASP A 502 15.58 -4.63 -37.34
C ASP A 502 16.29 -5.51 -36.32
N ALA A 503 17.57 -5.25 -36.04
CA ALA A 503 18.29 -5.95 -34.96
C ALA A 503 17.57 -5.82 -33.60
N VAL A 504 16.89 -4.69 -33.39
CA VAL A 504 15.97 -4.45 -32.27
C VAL A 504 14.62 -4.02 -32.82
N ALA A 505 13.68 -4.95 -32.92
CA ALA A 505 12.32 -4.69 -33.39
C ALA A 505 11.44 -4.10 -32.28
N ASP A 506 10.66 -3.06 -32.62
CA ASP A 506 9.58 -2.56 -31.77
C ASP A 506 8.32 -3.41 -31.98
N VAL A 507 8.00 -4.22 -30.99
CA VAL A 507 6.82 -5.09 -31.01
C VAL A 507 5.56 -4.29 -30.70
N GLY A 508 5.68 -3.09 -30.13
CA GLY A 508 4.57 -2.30 -29.60
C GLY A 508 4.11 -2.81 -28.23
N HIS A 509 2.91 -2.42 -27.81
CA HIS A 509 2.29 -2.98 -26.62
C HIS A 509 1.55 -4.29 -26.94
N LEU A 510 1.61 -5.23 -26.00
CA LEU A 510 0.92 -6.51 -26.06
C LEU A 510 -0.20 -6.53 -25.02
N ALA A 511 -1.40 -6.90 -25.45
CA ALA A 511 -2.54 -7.02 -24.56
C ALA A 511 -2.36 -8.16 -23.54
N GLY A 512 -3.00 -8.04 -22.38
CA GLY A 512 -3.10 -9.09 -21.38
C GLY A 512 -4.42 -9.85 -21.50
N ARG A 513 -4.61 -10.88 -20.67
CA ARG A 513 -5.87 -11.65 -20.61
C ARG A 513 -7.07 -10.78 -20.23
N ASN A 514 -6.88 -9.67 -19.52
CA ASN A 514 -7.93 -8.71 -19.16
C ASN A 514 -8.45 -7.86 -20.33
N GLY A 515 -7.79 -7.89 -21.50
CA GLY A 515 -8.19 -7.14 -22.69
C GLY A 515 -9.36 -7.76 -23.46
N ARG A 516 -9.72 -9.03 -23.20
CA ARG A 516 -10.80 -9.73 -23.93
C ARG A 516 -12.16 -9.52 -23.26
N LYS A 517 -12.75 -8.34 -23.43
CA LYS A 517 -13.97 -7.94 -22.71
C LYS A 517 -15.28 -8.35 -23.37
N TYR A 518 -15.31 -8.42 -24.70
CA TYR A 518 -16.55 -8.66 -25.44
C TYR A 518 -16.45 -9.87 -26.36
N PRO A 519 -16.15 -11.08 -25.84
CA PRO A 519 -15.96 -12.26 -26.69
C PRO A 519 -17.18 -12.59 -27.54
N TRP A 520 -18.37 -12.11 -27.16
CA TRP A 520 -19.65 -12.39 -27.83
C TRP A 520 -20.23 -11.17 -28.58
N SER A 521 -19.81 -9.93 -28.29
CA SER A 521 -20.44 -8.74 -28.90
C SER A 521 -19.88 -8.49 -30.30
N PRO A 522 -20.71 -8.42 -31.37
CA PRO A 522 -20.25 -8.00 -32.70
C PRO A 522 -19.82 -6.54 -32.78
N TRP A 523 -20.14 -5.75 -31.75
CA TRP A 523 -19.92 -4.31 -31.72
C TRP A 523 -18.79 -3.88 -30.76
N GLY A 524 -18.27 -4.79 -29.93
CA GLY A 524 -17.19 -4.51 -28.99
C GLY A 524 -15.83 -4.96 -29.52
N GLU A 525 -14.73 -4.42 -28.98
CA GLU A 525 -13.39 -4.96 -29.25
C GLU A 525 -13.31 -6.43 -28.80
N ARG A 526 -13.39 -7.33 -29.80
CA ARG A 526 -13.43 -8.77 -29.54
C ARG A 526 -12.07 -9.35 -29.18
N TRP A 527 -10.99 -8.80 -29.75
CA TRP A 527 -9.64 -9.36 -29.67
C TRP A 527 -8.56 -8.28 -29.72
N GLN A 528 -7.89 -8.05 -28.59
CA GLN A 528 -6.62 -7.30 -28.57
C GLN A 528 -5.46 -8.29 -28.77
N ARG A 529 -4.41 -7.87 -29.49
CA ARG A 529 -3.28 -8.74 -29.83
C ARG A 529 -2.42 -9.02 -28.59
N THR A 530 -2.50 -10.24 -28.06
CA THR A 530 -1.64 -10.71 -26.95
C THR A 530 -0.28 -11.20 -27.44
N ALA A 531 -0.10 -11.36 -28.76
CA ALA A 531 1.17 -11.72 -29.36
C ALA A 531 1.36 -11.07 -30.73
N ARG A 532 2.61 -10.92 -31.14
CA ARG A 532 3.02 -10.42 -32.45
C ARG A 532 4.20 -11.23 -32.98
N LYS A 533 4.27 -11.33 -34.31
CA LYS A 533 5.36 -11.99 -35.02
C LYS A 533 6.43 -10.97 -35.38
N THR A 534 7.69 -11.35 -35.24
CA THR A 534 8.85 -10.65 -35.77
C THR A 534 9.65 -11.61 -36.65
N GLU A 535 10.28 -11.09 -37.70
CA GLU A 535 11.00 -11.90 -38.69
C GLU A 535 12.32 -11.23 -39.06
N TRP A 536 13.34 -12.05 -39.29
CA TRP A 536 14.67 -11.62 -39.72
C TRP A 536 15.17 -12.53 -40.82
N LEU A 537 15.94 -11.96 -41.75
CA LEU A 537 16.71 -12.70 -42.74
C LEU A 537 18.18 -12.66 -42.33
N VAL A 538 18.80 -13.82 -42.17
CA VAL A 538 20.20 -13.93 -41.75
C VAL A 538 21.01 -14.80 -42.70
N LYS A 539 22.29 -14.46 -42.85
CA LYS A 539 23.31 -15.31 -43.47
C LYS A 539 24.11 -15.98 -42.36
N ALA A 540 24.01 -17.31 -42.24
CA ALA A 540 24.56 -18.06 -41.12
C ALA A 540 25.64 -19.05 -41.58
N GLN A 541 26.83 -18.97 -40.96
CA GLN A 541 27.88 -19.96 -41.16
C GLN A 541 27.53 -21.29 -40.44
N PRO A 542 28.13 -22.43 -40.81
CA PRO A 542 27.98 -23.66 -40.06
C PRO A 542 28.31 -23.47 -38.57
N GLY A 543 27.43 -23.92 -37.68
CA GLY A 543 27.58 -23.75 -36.23
C GLY A 543 27.16 -22.38 -35.69
N ALA A 544 26.56 -21.51 -36.52
CA ALA A 544 26.01 -20.24 -36.07
C ALA A 544 24.86 -20.42 -35.06
N ARG A 545 24.68 -19.39 -34.22
CA ARG A 545 23.64 -19.33 -33.21
C ARG A 545 22.91 -18.00 -33.27
N ALA A 546 21.61 -18.03 -32.98
CA ALA A 546 20.83 -16.85 -32.74
C ALA A 546 20.27 -16.88 -31.33
N THR A 547 20.20 -15.73 -30.69
CA THR A 547 19.50 -15.55 -29.42
C THR A 547 18.48 -14.43 -29.59
N ILE A 548 17.24 -14.69 -29.21
CA ILE A 548 16.19 -13.67 -29.16
C ILE A 548 16.04 -13.23 -27.71
N VAL A 549 16.20 -11.92 -27.49
CA VAL A 549 15.96 -11.28 -26.20
C VAL A 549 14.72 -10.41 -26.33
N VAL A 550 13.65 -10.81 -25.65
CA VAL A 550 12.42 -10.02 -25.55
C VAL A 550 12.44 -9.30 -24.21
N GLN A 551 12.14 -8.00 -24.20
CA GLN A 551 12.08 -7.23 -22.96
C GLN A 551 11.06 -6.11 -22.99
N SER A 552 10.47 -5.82 -21.83
CA SER A 552 9.86 -4.53 -21.51
C SER A 552 9.99 -4.24 -20.03
N GLU A 553 9.95 -2.96 -19.64
CA GLU A 553 10.05 -2.54 -18.24
C GLU A 553 9.06 -3.30 -17.36
N LYS A 554 7.79 -3.41 -17.78
CA LYS A 554 6.71 -4.04 -17.00
C LYS A 554 6.51 -5.54 -17.27
N GLY A 555 7.12 -6.06 -18.33
CA GLY A 555 6.93 -7.44 -18.78
C GLY A 555 8.08 -8.38 -18.43
N GLY A 556 9.15 -7.81 -17.87
CA GLY A 556 10.43 -8.47 -17.68
C GLY A 556 11.16 -8.73 -18.98
N LYS A 557 12.19 -9.56 -18.88
CA LYS A 557 13.06 -9.99 -19.95
C LYS A 557 13.03 -11.50 -20.06
N GLN A 558 12.99 -11.99 -21.28
CA GLN A 558 13.04 -13.42 -21.58
C GLN A 558 13.97 -13.66 -22.76
N VAL A 559 14.77 -14.70 -22.63
CA VAL A 559 15.81 -15.07 -23.59
C VAL A 559 15.47 -16.43 -24.17
N ALA A 560 15.60 -16.57 -25.48
CA ALA A 560 15.42 -17.84 -26.20
C ALA A 560 16.58 -18.05 -27.17
N GLU A 561 17.31 -19.13 -27.01
CA GLU A 561 18.34 -19.56 -27.96
C GLU A 561 17.71 -20.33 -29.12
N ILE A 562 18.17 -20.04 -30.34
CA ILE A 562 17.71 -20.64 -31.58
C ILE A 562 18.92 -21.24 -32.31
N PRO A 563 18.99 -22.57 -32.45
CA PRO A 563 19.99 -23.19 -33.30
C PRO A 563 19.73 -22.84 -34.77
N LEU A 564 20.78 -22.45 -35.50
CA LEU A 564 20.72 -22.09 -36.92
C LEU A 564 21.24 -23.19 -37.85
N SER A 565 21.55 -24.36 -37.30
CA SER A 565 22.13 -25.53 -37.98
C SER A 565 21.08 -26.54 -38.42
#